data_AF-A0AHL4-F1
#
_entry.id   AF-A0AHL4-F1
#
_cell.length_a   1.000
_cell.length_b   1.000
_cell.length_c   1.000
_cell.angle_alpha   90.00
_cell.angle_beta   90.00
_cell.angle_gamma   90.00
#
_symmetry.space_group_name_H-M   'P 1'
#
loop_
_entity.id
_entity.type
_entity.pdbx_description
1 polymer ?
#
loop_
_entity_poly.entity_id
_entity_poly.type
_entity_poly.pdbx_seq_one_letter_code
_entity_poly.pdbx_strand_id
1 'polypeptide(L)' 'MKLDDNSKEIILKKSKFLLHNNFKLIEITDATITFSNKKIAFVIGYERYDNVSNINIKFLEENEMFNLG' A
#
# COMPACT_ATOMS: atom_id res chain seq x y z
N MET A 1 10.86 9.73 -1.23
CA MET A 1 10.33 10.89 -2.00
C MET A 1 8.81 10.95 -1.81
N LYS A 2 8.18 12.14 -1.88
CA LYS A 2 6.76 12.33 -1.55
C LYS A 2 5.80 11.97 -2.69
N LEU A 3 4.83 11.10 -2.42
CA LEU A 3 3.58 10.90 -3.14
C LEU A 3 2.78 12.22 -3.21
N ASP A 4 2.78 12.86 -4.38
CA ASP A 4 1.77 13.83 -4.81
C ASP A 4 0.36 13.22 -4.81
N ASP A 5 -0.60 14.13 -4.83
CA ASP A 5 -2.01 13.81 -4.68
C ASP A 5 -2.55 13.03 -5.87
N ASN A 6 -2.05 13.28 -7.09
CA ASN A 6 -2.46 12.53 -8.28
C ASN A 6 -2.05 11.05 -8.18
N SER A 7 -0.82 10.77 -7.75
CA SER A 7 -0.32 9.41 -7.57
C SER A 7 -1.10 8.70 -6.46
N LYS A 8 -1.40 9.40 -5.36
CA LYS A 8 -2.25 8.85 -4.28
C LYS A 8 -3.64 8.48 -4.80
N GLU A 9 -4.28 9.35 -5.57
CA GLU A 9 -5.60 9.10 -6.12
C GLU A 9 -5.61 7.88 -7.06
N ILE A 10 -4.62 7.76 -7.94
CA ILE A 10 -4.46 6.61 -8.84
C ILE A 10 -4.28 5.32 -8.05
N ILE A 11 -3.41 5.30 -7.04
CA ILE A 11 -3.17 4.12 -6.20
C ILE A 11 -4.44 3.73 -5.44
N LEU A 12 -5.14 4.69 -4.83
CA LEU A 12 -6.40 4.44 -4.13
C LEU A 12 -7.47 3.85 -5.06
N LYS A 13 -7.59 4.38 -6.29
CA LYS A 13 -8.52 3.87 -7.30
C LYS A 13 -8.19 2.44 -7.72
N LYS A 14 -6.90 2.14 -7.98
CA LYS A 14 -6.44 0.79 -8.34
C LYS A 14 -6.54 -0.20 -7.18
N SER A 15 -6.38 0.27 -5.95
CA SER A 15 -6.41 -0.56 -4.73
C SER A 15 -7.81 -0.78 -4.15
N LYS A 16 -8.86 -0.30 -4.83
CA LYS A 16 -10.25 -0.40 -4.36
C LYS A 16 -10.69 -1.84 -4.07
N PHE A 17 -10.11 -2.82 -4.77
CA PHE A 17 -10.39 -4.25 -4.52
C PHE A 17 -10.02 -4.68 -3.10
N LEU A 18 -9.01 -4.07 -2.46
CA LEU A 18 -8.64 -4.38 -1.07
C LEU A 18 -9.76 -4.01 -0.11
N LEU A 19 -10.42 -2.87 -0.34
CA LEU A 19 -11.57 -2.41 0.45
C LEU A 19 -12.75 -3.39 0.35
N HIS A 20 -12.96 -4.00 -0.82
CA HIS A 20 -13.99 -5.03 -1.01
C HIS A 20 -13.63 -6.37 -0.34
N ASN A 21 -12.35 -6.61 -0.02
CA ASN A 21 -11.84 -7.84 0.57
C ASN A 21 -11.53 -7.70 2.08
N ASN A 22 -12.31 -6.88 2.79
CA ASN A 22 -12.22 -6.68 4.24
C ASN A 22 -10.91 -6.02 4.74
N PHE A 23 -10.12 -5.43 3.84
CA PHE A 23 -9.03 -4.54 4.23
C PHE A 23 -9.56 -3.12 4.42
N LYS A 24 -8.97 -2.39 5.35
CA LYS A 24 -9.26 -0.97 5.62
C LYS A 24 -8.02 -0.15 5.32
N LEU A 25 -8.22 1.05 4.81
CA LEU A 25 -7.15 2.05 4.75
C LEU A 25 -6.76 2.41 6.19
N ILE A 26 -5.48 2.20 6.53
CA ILE A 26 -4.94 2.46 7.87
C ILE A 26 -4.17 3.75 7.88
N GLU A 27 -3.36 3.98 6.85
CA GLU A 27 -2.42 5.11 6.83
C GLU A 27 -2.14 5.52 5.39
N ILE A 28 -2.03 6.84 5.19
CA ILE A 28 -1.44 7.44 3.99
C ILE A 28 -0.30 8.32 4.49
N THR A 29 0.92 7.97 4.10
CA THR A 29 2.09 8.79 4.37
C THR A 29 2.52 9.51 3.10
N ASP A 30 3.61 10.28 3.21
CA ASP A 30 4.25 10.84 2.04
C ASP A 30 4.92 9.77 1.17
N ALA A 31 5.18 8.55 1.62
CA ALA A 31 5.86 7.54 0.80
C ALA A 31 4.99 6.32 0.46
N THR A 32 3.96 6.06 1.27
CA THR A 32 3.22 4.80 1.23
C THR A 32 1.73 4.97 1.49
N ILE A 33 0.95 4.01 1.00
CA ILE A 33 -0.45 3.81 1.35
C ILE A 33 -0.60 2.41 1.94
N THR A 34 -1.15 2.34 3.15
CA THR A 34 -1.25 1.09 3.91
C THR A 34 -2.71 0.66 4.07
N PHE A 35 -3.00 -0.58 3.67
CA PHE A 35 -4.27 -1.25 3.90
C PHE A 35 -4.08 -2.44 4.84
N SER A 36 -4.98 -2.69 5.79
CA SER A 36 -4.90 -3.87 6.66
C SER A 36 -6.27 -4.44 7.05
N ASN A 37 -6.31 -5.75 7.28
CA ASN A 37 -7.44 -6.45 7.87
C ASN A 37 -7.14 -6.96 9.30
N LYS A 38 -6.11 -6.40 9.97
CA LYS A 38 -5.54 -6.81 11.28
C LYS A 38 -4.71 -8.09 11.29
N LYS A 39 -4.75 -8.92 10.25
CA LYS A 39 -3.88 -10.10 10.10
C LYS A 39 -2.76 -9.85 9.09
N ILE A 40 -3.13 -9.23 7.98
CA ILE A 40 -2.24 -8.90 6.87
C ILE A 40 -2.32 -7.40 6.64
N ALA A 41 -1.20 -6.79 6.25
CA ALA A 41 -1.15 -5.43 5.75
C ALA A 41 -0.49 -5.38 4.36
N PHE A 42 -1.10 -4.65 3.44
CA PHE A 42 -0.49 -4.26 2.18
C PHE A 42 0.06 -2.84 2.32
N VAL A 43 1.36 -2.68 2.10
CA VAL A 43 2.06 -1.39 2.09
C VAL A 43 2.46 -1.11 0.65
N ILE A 44 1.77 -0.17 0.03
CA ILE A 44 1.98 0.21 -1.37
C ILE A 44 2.82 1.48 -1.40
N GLY A 45 4.06 1.36 -1.89
CA GLY A 45 4.93 2.48 -2.19
C GLY A 45 4.86 2.84 -3.67
N TYR A 46 5.12 4.10 -3.98
CA TYR A 46 5.32 4.54 -5.36
C TYR A 46 6.50 5.48 -5.44
N GLU A 47 7.51 5.06 -6.20
CA GLU A 47 8.69 5.84 -6.49
C GLU A 47 8.50 6.57 -7.82
N ARG A 48 8.32 7.88 -7.72
CA ARG A 48 8.04 8.75 -8.87
C ARG A 48 9.13 8.75 -9.92
N TYR A 49 10.40 8.84 -9.51
CA TYR A 49 11.50 9.00 -10.45
C TYR A 49 11.68 7.77 -11.32
N ASP A 50 11.50 6.59 -10.72
CA ASP A 50 11.63 5.33 -11.42
C ASP A 50 10.31 4.87 -12.07
N ASN A 51 9.20 5.58 -11.81
CA ASN A 51 7.84 5.15 -12.17
C ASN A 51 7.53 3.73 -11.69
N VAL A 52 8.18 3.29 -10.61
CA VAL A 52 8.04 1.95 -10.04
C VAL A 52 7.11 2.03 -8.84
N SER A 53 6.07 1.20 -8.85
CA SER A 53 5.31 0.88 -7.64
C SER A 53 5.91 -0.35 -7.00
N ASN A 54 6.03 -0.32 -5.68
CA ASN A 54 6.43 -1.48 -4.89
C ASN A 54 5.27 -1.85 -3.97
N ILE A 55 4.89 -3.12 -3.95
CA ILE A 55 3.92 -3.64 -2.98
C ILE A 55 4.64 -4.56 -2.00
N ASN A 56 4.54 -4.26 -0.71
CA ASN A 56 4.95 -5.16 0.36
C ASN A 56 3.71 -5.75 1.04
N ILE A 57 3.73 -7.05 1.28
CA ILE A 57 2.76 -7.75 2.13
C ILE A 57 3.41 -8.04 3.48
N LYS A 58 2.80 -7.55 4.56
CA LYS A 58 3.21 -7.81 5.94
C LYS A 58 2.22 -8.76 6.60
N PHE A 59 2.71 -9.89 7.08
CA PHE A 59 1.98 -10.81 7.94
C PHE A 59 2.20 -10.37 9.39
N LEU A 60 1.14 -9.89 10.05
CA LEU A 60 1.24 -9.16 11.31
C LEU A 60 1.48 -10.08 12.51
N GLU A 61 0.98 -11.31 12.47
CA GLU A 61 1.16 -12.29 13.55
C GLU A 61 2.61 -12.82 13.57
N GLU A 62 3.16 -13.09 12.40
CA GLU A 62 4.52 -13.58 12.17
C GLU A 62 5.56 -12.45 12.20
N ASN A 63 5.11 -11.21 12.08
CA ASN A 63 5.95 -10.02 11.88
C ASN A 63 6.91 -10.14 10.70
N GLU A 64 6.48 -10.83 9.65
CA GLU A 64 7.23 -11.03 8.41
C GLU A 64 6.73 -10.10 7.30
N MET A 65 7.64 -9.68 6.42
CA MET A 65 7.32 -8.82 5.29
C MET A 65 7.95 -9.38 4.02
N PHE A 66 7.16 -9.42 2.96
CA PHE A 66 7.58 -9.89 1.65
C PHE A 66 7.31 -8.81 0.60
N ASN A 67 8.27 -8.66 -0.30
CA ASN A 67 8.16 -7.78 -1.45
C ASN A 67 7.49 -8.52 -2.61
N LEU A 68 6.49 -7.91 -3.25
CA LEU A 68 5.73 -8.51 -4.35
C LEU A 68 6.05 -7.90 -5.72
N GLY A 69 7.12 -7.09 -5.82
CA GLY A 69 7.44 -6.26 -6.99
C GLY A 69 7.12 -4.80 -6.74
#